data_AF-A0A4Z0L903-F1
#
_entry.id   AF-A0A4Z0L903-F1
#
_cell.length_a   1.000
_cell.length_b   1.000
_cell.length_c   1.000
_cell.angle_alpha   90.00
_cell.angle_beta   90.00
_cell.angle_gamma   90.00
#
_symmetry.space_group_name_H-M   'P 1'
#
loop_
_entity.id
_entity.type
_entity.pdbx_description
1 polymer ?
#
loop_
_entity_poly.entity_id
_entity_poly.type
_entity_poly.pdbx_seq_one_letter_code
_entity_poly.pdbx_strand_id
1 'polypeptide(L)'
;MKLDENNSIILNELGEVSKDFLEIGIDSLIKDGALKDIPIVGSIFSLAKVGYSIKDQILLKKICLFLFELKEISDLDKNQFIHKIDTDNNYKKKVSESLLLILDKFNDYNKAEMLGKLFAAAIKGEIDYKMFSKLSHIIDRAYFEDLKVLVSIYNNGITLYEYDELDELYSIGVLTNLGISGDIFLHDQDDKVPNTKNEFEINIYGKKIVELIFQ
;
A
#
# COMPACT_ATOMS: atom_id res chain seq x y z
N MET A 1 -0.81 18.23 29.78
CA MET A 1 0.25 18.05 30.78
C MET A 1 0.88 16.65 30.77
N LYS A 2 0.18 15.53 31.06
CA LYS A 2 0.78 14.17 30.92
C LYS A 2 0.98 13.68 29.47
N LEU A 3 0.17 14.15 28.50
CA LEU A 3 0.33 13.78 27.08
C LEU A 3 1.57 14.44 26.45
N ASP A 4 1.87 15.69 26.81
CA ASP A 4 2.95 16.48 26.22
C ASP A 4 4.35 15.93 26.59
N GLU A 5 4.49 15.45 27.84
CA GLU A 5 5.70 14.79 28.30
C GLU A 5 5.93 13.44 27.58
N ASN A 6 4.88 12.63 27.43
CA ASN A 6 4.99 11.34 26.74
C ASN A 6 5.37 11.50 25.27
N ASN A 7 4.80 12.47 24.56
CA ASN A 7 5.15 12.76 23.18
C ASN A 7 6.62 13.19 23.07
N SER A 8 7.08 14.05 23.98
CA SER A 8 8.47 14.50 24.02
C SER A 8 9.46 13.35 24.28
N ILE A 9 9.14 12.44 25.20
CA ILE A 9 9.97 11.26 25.48
C ILE A 9 10.10 10.37 24.24
N ILE A 10 8.98 10.07 23.58
CA ILE A 10 8.96 9.22 22.39
C ILE A 10 9.75 9.83 21.25
N LEU A 11 9.60 11.13 21.02
CA LEU A 11 10.35 11.82 19.97
C LEU A 11 11.85 11.84 20.24
N ASN A 12 12.25 11.95 21.50
CA ASN A 12 13.66 11.83 21.88
C ASN A 12 14.16 10.40 21.64
N GLU A 13 13.42 9.38 22.08
CA GLU A 13 13.77 7.97 21.86
C GLU A 13 13.88 7.63 20.36
N LEU A 14 13.01 8.19 19.52
CA LEU A 14 13.02 7.99 18.06
C LEU A 14 14.12 8.79 17.36
N GLY A 15 14.34 10.03 17.79
CA GLY A 15 15.37 10.92 17.26
C GLY A 15 16.79 10.47 17.62
N GLU A 16 16.98 9.84 18.78
CA GLU A 16 18.24 9.20 19.16
C GLU A 16 18.57 7.97 18.29
N VAL A 17 17.54 7.32 17.70
CA VAL A 17 17.69 6.03 17.00
C VAL A 17 17.88 6.18 15.48
N SER A 18 17.34 7.19 14.78
CA SER A 18 17.74 7.39 13.36
C SER A 18 17.38 8.76 12.74
N LYS A 19 18.22 9.21 11.79
CA LYS A 19 17.93 10.33 10.88
C LYS A 19 16.72 10.05 9.97
N ASP A 20 16.49 8.78 9.63
CA ASP A 20 15.40 8.36 8.75
C ASP A 20 14.01 8.75 9.32
N PHE A 21 13.81 8.69 10.64
CA PHE A 21 12.54 9.10 11.26
C PHE A 21 12.35 10.62 11.27
N LEU A 22 13.43 11.39 11.34
CA LEU A 22 13.41 12.84 11.16
C LEU A 22 13.01 13.21 9.73
N GLU A 23 13.54 12.51 8.73
CA GLU A 23 13.19 12.72 7.31
C GLU A 23 11.72 12.45 7.01
N ILE A 24 11.11 11.46 7.67
CA ILE A 24 9.67 11.15 7.56
C ILE A 24 8.81 12.23 8.27
N GLY A 25 9.41 13.11 9.07
CA GLY A 25 8.65 14.16 9.77
C GLY A 25 7.78 13.61 10.89
N ILE A 26 8.26 12.60 11.62
CA ILE A 26 7.53 11.90 12.69
C ILE A 26 6.99 12.84 13.80
N ASP A 27 7.66 13.98 14.01
CA ASP A 27 7.21 15.07 14.86
C ASP A 27 5.77 15.50 14.54
N SER A 28 5.46 15.67 13.25
CA SER A 28 4.12 16.07 12.79
C SER A 28 3.06 15.00 13.10
N LEU A 29 3.43 13.72 12.95
CA LEU A 29 2.52 12.59 13.20
C LEU A 29 2.16 12.45 14.68
N ILE A 30 3.11 12.75 15.58
CA ILE A 30 2.97 12.56 17.03
C ILE A 30 2.41 13.81 17.72
N LYS A 31 2.83 15.02 17.32
CA LYS A 31 2.45 16.28 18.00
C LYS A 31 1.07 16.78 17.60
N ASP A 32 0.68 16.64 16.34
CA ASP A 32 -0.50 17.35 15.84
C ASP A 32 -1.81 16.68 16.22
N GLY A 33 -1.79 15.46 16.76
CA GLY A 33 -3.00 14.71 17.14
C GLY A 33 -3.93 14.40 15.96
N ALA A 34 -3.63 14.87 14.75
CA ALA A 34 -4.41 14.72 13.54
C ALA A 34 -4.63 13.25 13.16
N LEU A 35 -3.77 12.36 13.64
CA LEU A 35 -3.86 10.93 13.37
C LEU A 35 -4.34 10.12 14.58
N LYS A 36 -4.63 10.74 15.73
CA LYS A 36 -4.98 10.03 16.98
C LYS A 36 -6.14 9.03 16.83
N ASP A 37 -7.05 9.30 15.91
CA ASP A 37 -8.25 8.51 15.69
C ASP A 37 -8.00 7.31 14.75
N ILE A 38 -6.87 7.29 14.04
CA ILE A 38 -6.47 6.19 13.14
C ILE A 38 -6.18 4.91 13.95
N PRO A 39 -6.72 3.74 13.54
CA PRO A 39 -6.69 2.51 14.35
C PRO A 39 -5.30 1.99 14.78
N ILE A 40 -4.20 2.39 14.12
CA ILE A 40 -2.84 1.89 14.41
C ILE A 40 -1.91 2.92 15.08
N VAL A 41 -2.34 4.16 15.31
CA VAL A 41 -1.45 5.20 15.85
C VAL A 41 -0.94 4.88 17.26
N GLY A 42 -1.76 4.19 18.06
CA GLY A 42 -1.36 3.70 19.38
C GLY A 42 -0.12 2.79 19.34
N SER A 43 0.11 2.09 18.23
CA SER A 43 1.24 1.15 18.08
C SER A 43 2.59 1.86 18.04
N ILE A 44 2.67 3.13 17.61
CA ILE A 44 3.90 3.93 17.71
C ILE A 44 4.33 4.05 19.18
N PHE A 45 3.38 4.41 20.04
CA PHE A 45 3.62 4.60 21.47
C PHE A 45 4.02 3.28 22.15
N SER A 46 3.44 2.16 21.72
CA SER A 46 3.76 0.84 22.25
C SER A 46 5.15 0.37 21.82
N LEU A 47 5.52 0.55 20.56
CA LEU A 47 6.82 0.12 20.03
C LEU A 47 7.96 1.02 20.56
N ALA A 48 7.72 2.32 20.71
CA ALA A 48 8.74 3.23 21.19
C ALA A 48 9.20 2.93 22.62
N LYS A 49 8.26 2.58 23.50
CA LYS A 49 8.50 2.37 24.93
C LYS A 49 9.19 1.05 25.29
N VAL A 50 9.19 0.06 24.40
CA VAL A 50 9.58 -1.33 24.74
C VAL A 50 11.06 -1.62 24.54
N GLY A 51 11.86 -0.66 24.03
CA GLY A 51 13.25 -0.91 23.66
C GLY A 51 13.32 -1.61 22.30
N TYR A 52 14.11 -1.06 21.39
CA TYR A 52 14.01 -1.37 19.98
C TYR A 52 14.87 -2.57 19.56
N SER A 53 14.27 -3.74 19.30
CA SER A 53 14.94 -4.70 18.43
C SER A 53 15.01 -4.14 17.00
N ILE A 54 15.94 -4.64 16.17
CA ILE A 54 16.02 -4.22 14.75
C ILE A 54 14.67 -4.43 14.04
N LYS A 55 13.94 -5.51 14.37
CA LYS A 55 12.62 -5.78 13.80
C LYS A 55 11.59 -4.71 14.20
N ASP A 56 11.60 -4.28 15.46
CA ASP A 56 10.68 -3.24 15.93
C ASP A 56 10.98 -1.89 15.26
N GLN A 57 12.25 -1.57 15.01
CA GLN A 57 12.63 -0.36 14.27
C GLN A 57 12.11 -0.40 12.82
N ILE A 58 12.26 -1.54 12.14
CA ILE A 58 11.77 -1.74 10.78
C ILE A 58 10.25 -1.61 10.74
N LEU A 59 9.52 -2.28 11.63
CA LEU A 59 8.06 -2.20 11.71
C LEU A 59 7.59 -0.77 11.99
N LEU A 60 8.23 -0.10 12.94
CA LEU A 60 7.92 1.28 13.28
C LEU A 60 8.12 2.23 12.09
N LYS A 61 9.22 2.06 11.32
CA LYS A 61 9.45 2.84 10.09
C LYS A 61 8.33 2.65 9.09
N LYS A 62 7.88 1.41 8.87
CA LYS A 62 6.72 1.13 8.00
C LYS A 62 5.43 1.76 8.51
N ILE A 63 5.16 1.71 9.82
CA ILE A 63 3.98 2.37 10.42
C ILE A 63 4.04 3.88 10.18
N CYS A 64 5.21 4.50 10.34
CA CYS A 64 5.37 5.94 10.14
C CYS A 64 5.15 6.34 8.68
N LEU A 65 5.74 5.59 7.73
CA LEU A 65 5.52 5.79 6.30
C LEU A 65 4.04 5.66 5.92
N PHE A 66 3.36 4.62 6.42
CA PHE A 66 1.92 4.45 6.22
C PHE A 66 1.11 5.64 6.76
N LEU A 67 1.41 6.10 7.97
CA LEU A 67 0.68 7.18 8.63
C LEU A 67 0.93 8.54 7.99
N PHE A 68 2.11 8.74 7.41
CA PHE A 68 2.46 9.97 6.71
C PHE A 68 1.52 10.25 5.54
N GLU A 69 1.10 9.22 4.81
CA GLU A 69 0.12 9.35 3.72
C GLU A 69 -1.28 9.79 4.20
N LEU A 70 -1.55 9.72 5.50
CA LEU A 70 -2.84 10.09 6.09
C LEU A 70 -2.86 11.50 6.70
N LYS A 71 -1.69 12.17 6.78
CA LYS A 71 -1.52 13.41 7.54
C LYS A 71 -2.44 14.54 7.06
N GLU A 72 -2.63 14.66 5.74
CA GLU A 72 -3.40 15.72 5.10
C GLU A 72 -4.91 15.41 5.00
N ILE A 73 -5.35 14.24 5.46
CA ILE A 73 -6.78 13.88 5.42
C ILE A 73 -7.54 14.69 6.49
N SER A 74 -8.71 15.22 6.11
CA SER A 74 -9.54 16.00 7.03
C SER A 74 -10.05 15.16 8.21
N ASP A 75 -10.22 15.78 9.38
CA ASP A 75 -10.81 15.12 10.54
C ASP A 75 -12.24 14.65 10.28
N LEU A 76 -12.97 15.34 9.41
CA LEU A 76 -14.32 14.96 9.01
C LEU A 76 -14.32 13.62 8.27
N ASP A 77 -13.43 13.43 7.30
CA ASP A 77 -13.34 12.17 6.55
C ASP A 77 -12.88 11.03 7.45
N LYS A 78 -11.87 11.27 8.31
CA LYS A 78 -11.40 10.31 9.31
C LYS A 78 -12.54 9.86 10.22
N ASN A 79 -13.31 10.80 10.76
CA ASN A 79 -14.41 10.50 11.67
C ASN A 79 -15.56 9.76 10.97
N GLN A 80 -15.89 10.12 9.73
CA GLN A 80 -16.89 9.40 8.93
C GLN A 80 -16.45 7.97 8.63
N PHE A 81 -15.20 7.77 8.24
CA PHE A 81 -14.65 6.45 8.01
C PHE A 81 -14.69 5.61 9.29
N ILE A 82 -14.21 6.18 10.40
CA ILE A 82 -14.28 5.53 11.72
C ILE A 82 -15.71 5.15 12.04
N HIS A 83 -16.68 6.06 11.92
CA HIS A 83 -18.07 5.73 12.18
C HIS A 83 -18.63 4.62 11.26
N LYS A 84 -18.16 4.52 10.01
CA LYS A 84 -18.53 3.41 9.11
C LYS A 84 -17.93 2.07 9.55
N ILE A 85 -16.74 2.08 10.14
CA ILE A 85 -16.08 0.87 10.63
C ILE A 85 -16.39 0.57 12.11
N ASP A 86 -16.91 1.53 12.87
CA ASP A 86 -17.09 1.47 14.34
C ASP A 86 -18.52 1.10 14.76
N THR A 87 -19.30 0.45 13.89
CA THR A 87 -20.60 -0.12 14.27
C THR A 87 -20.49 -1.26 15.30
N ASP A 88 -19.28 -1.75 15.61
CA ASP A 88 -18.97 -2.69 16.69
C ASP A 88 -17.51 -2.48 17.14
N ASN A 89 -17.26 -2.23 18.43
CA ASN A 89 -15.91 -2.02 19.01
C ASN A 89 -14.89 -3.11 18.61
N ASN A 90 -15.37 -4.33 18.31
CA ASN A 90 -14.53 -5.42 17.82
C ASN A 90 -13.92 -5.15 16.44
N TYR A 91 -14.56 -4.33 15.61
CA TYR A 91 -14.16 -4.13 14.23
C TYR A 91 -12.97 -3.16 14.12
N LYS A 92 -12.94 -2.05 14.89
CA LYS A 92 -11.76 -1.16 14.94
C LYS A 92 -10.50 -1.93 15.32
N LYS A 93 -10.58 -2.79 16.34
CA LYS A 93 -9.49 -3.67 16.76
C LYS A 93 -9.04 -4.62 15.64
N LYS A 94 -9.97 -5.25 14.92
CA LYS A 94 -9.64 -6.11 13.76
C LYS A 94 -8.94 -5.34 12.65
N VAL A 95 -9.37 -4.11 12.36
CA VAL A 95 -8.70 -3.24 11.38
C VAL A 95 -7.28 -2.92 11.84
N SER A 96 -7.09 -2.55 13.12
CA SER A 96 -5.76 -2.32 13.70
C SER A 96 -4.85 -3.54 13.55
N GLU A 97 -5.33 -4.71 13.98
CA GLU A 97 -4.57 -5.97 13.92
C GLU A 97 -4.25 -6.35 12.47
N SER A 98 -5.21 -6.22 11.54
CA SER A 98 -4.99 -6.50 10.13
C SER A 98 -3.95 -5.58 9.51
N LEU A 99 -3.99 -4.28 9.79
CA LEU A 99 -3.00 -3.32 9.28
C LEU A 99 -1.60 -3.63 9.81
N LEU A 100 -1.49 -3.94 11.11
CA LEU A 100 -0.21 -4.31 11.73
C LEU A 100 0.36 -5.60 11.13
N LEU A 101 -0.46 -6.61 10.92
CA LEU A 101 -0.03 -7.87 10.29
C LEU A 101 0.47 -7.66 8.86
N ILE A 102 -0.20 -6.81 8.08
CA ILE A 102 0.22 -6.49 6.71
C ILE A 102 1.56 -5.74 6.72
N LEU A 103 1.69 -4.70 7.55
CA LEU A 103 2.92 -3.91 7.67
C LEU A 103 4.10 -4.74 8.16
N ASP A 104 3.90 -5.62 9.15
CA ASP A 104 4.95 -6.51 9.65
C ASP A 104 5.46 -7.45 8.55
N LYS A 105 4.55 -7.97 7.72
CA LYS A 105 4.87 -8.89 6.63
C LYS A 105 5.64 -8.25 5.45
N PHE A 106 5.44 -6.96 5.17
CA PHE A 106 6.09 -6.33 4.02
C PHE A 106 7.62 -6.42 4.10
N ASN A 107 8.27 -6.81 3.01
CA ASN A 107 9.74 -6.82 2.93
C ASN A 107 10.33 -5.53 2.35
N ASP A 108 9.47 -4.54 2.07
CA ASP A 108 9.82 -3.30 1.37
C ASP A 108 9.09 -2.12 2.03
N TYR A 109 9.80 -1.00 2.22
CA TYR A 109 9.25 0.25 2.75
C TYR A 109 8.29 0.94 1.78
N ASN A 110 8.54 0.85 0.47
CA ASN A 110 7.66 1.42 -0.56
C ASN A 110 6.23 0.86 -0.41
N LYS A 111 6.10 -0.44 -0.10
CA LYS A 111 4.78 -1.07 0.11
C LYS A 111 4.02 -0.48 1.29
N ALA A 112 4.71 0.00 2.33
CA ALA A 112 4.06 0.65 3.47
C ALA A 112 3.45 2.00 3.08
N GLU A 113 4.15 2.79 2.26
CA GLU A 113 3.62 4.03 1.66
C GLU A 113 2.42 3.72 0.77
N MET A 114 2.54 2.72 -0.10
CA MET A 114 1.46 2.30 -0.98
C MET A 114 0.20 1.89 -0.21
N LEU A 115 0.35 1.14 0.89
CA LEU A 115 -0.76 0.79 1.77
C LEU A 115 -1.39 2.03 2.42
N GLY A 116 -0.56 3.02 2.79
CA GLY A 116 -1.00 4.32 3.32
C GLY A 116 -1.90 5.05 2.32
N LYS A 117 -1.46 5.17 1.07
CA LYS A 117 -2.25 5.78 -0.02
C LYS A 117 -3.58 5.07 -0.26
N LEU A 118 -3.58 3.74 -0.29
CA LEU A 118 -4.82 2.97 -0.42
C LEU A 118 -5.78 3.18 0.75
N PHE A 119 -5.25 3.24 1.98
CA PHE A 119 -6.07 3.48 3.15
C PHE A 119 -6.60 4.91 3.18
N ALA A 120 -5.82 5.88 2.71
CA ALA A 120 -6.25 7.26 2.51
C ALA A 120 -7.46 7.33 1.56
N ALA A 121 -7.37 6.65 0.42
CA ALA A 121 -8.47 6.56 -0.55
C ALA A 121 -9.72 5.91 0.06
N ALA A 122 -9.54 4.89 0.91
CA ALA A 122 -10.65 4.26 1.63
C ALA A 122 -11.31 5.20 2.64
N ILE A 123 -10.51 6.00 3.38
CA ILE A 123 -11.02 7.01 4.32
C ILE A 123 -11.83 8.08 3.58
N LYS A 124 -11.31 8.57 2.45
CA LYS A 124 -11.98 9.56 1.60
C LYS A 124 -13.21 9.01 0.86
N GLY A 125 -13.42 7.69 0.89
CA GLY A 125 -14.54 7.03 0.21
C GLY A 125 -14.37 6.87 -1.30
N GLU A 126 -13.16 7.04 -1.82
CA GLU A 126 -12.81 6.81 -3.23
C GLU A 126 -12.85 5.31 -3.59
N ILE A 127 -12.59 4.46 -2.59
CA ILE A 127 -12.75 3.01 -2.65
C ILE A 127 -13.45 2.50 -1.39
N ASP A 128 -14.17 1.39 -1.49
CA ASP A 128 -14.72 0.71 -0.31
C ASP A 128 -13.65 -0.13 0.41
N TYR A 129 -13.95 -0.56 1.63
CA TYR A 129 -13.01 -1.37 2.42
C TYR A 129 -12.69 -2.73 1.77
N LYS A 130 -13.63 -3.29 0.98
CA LYS A 130 -13.42 -4.55 0.27
C LYS A 130 -12.39 -4.39 -0.85
N MET A 131 -12.45 -3.29 -1.59
CA MET A 131 -11.48 -2.92 -2.62
C MET A 131 -10.13 -2.62 -1.97
N PHE A 132 -10.09 -1.85 -0.88
CA PHE A 132 -8.87 -1.64 -0.09
C PHE A 132 -8.21 -2.97 0.27
N SER A 133 -8.96 -3.88 0.92
CA SER A 133 -8.44 -5.19 1.32
C SER A 133 -7.90 -6.01 0.14
N LYS A 134 -8.59 -6.02 -1.00
CA LYS A 134 -8.10 -6.68 -2.23
C LYS A 134 -6.79 -6.07 -2.73
N LEU A 135 -6.72 -4.75 -2.84
CA LEU A 135 -5.54 -4.06 -3.33
C LEU A 135 -4.35 -4.24 -2.36
N SER A 136 -4.57 -4.25 -1.04
CA SER A 136 -3.54 -4.57 -0.05
C SER A 136 -2.95 -5.96 -0.25
N HIS A 137 -3.79 -6.98 -0.55
CA HIS A 137 -3.31 -8.32 -0.85
C HIS A 137 -2.54 -8.42 -2.17
N ILE A 138 -2.86 -7.58 -3.16
CA ILE A 138 -2.11 -7.50 -4.41
C ILE A 138 -0.72 -6.92 -4.14
N ILE A 139 -0.64 -5.79 -3.43
CA ILE A 139 0.64 -5.13 -3.09
C ILE A 139 1.54 -6.02 -2.24
N ASP A 140 0.96 -6.76 -1.28
CA ASP A 140 1.71 -7.71 -0.46
C ASP A 140 2.47 -8.73 -1.31
N ARG A 141 1.81 -9.27 -2.35
CA ARG A 141 2.39 -10.30 -3.22
C ARG A 141 3.31 -9.74 -4.31
N ALA A 142 3.06 -8.52 -4.78
CA ALA A 142 3.76 -7.95 -5.92
C ALA A 142 5.23 -7.64 -5.62
N TYR A 143 6.12 -7.78 -6.59
CA TYR A 143 7.41 -7.08 -6.53
C TYR A 143 7.19 -5.60 -6.84
N PHE A 144 7.81 -4.71 -6.08
CA PHE A 144 7.52 -3.27 -6.17
C PHE A 144 7.88 -2.67 -7.53
N GLU A 145 9.02 -3.06 -8.11
CA GLU A 145 9.48 -2.53 -9.39
C GLU A 145 8.54 -2.95 -10.54
N ASP A 146 8.04 -4.18 -10.53
CA ASP A 146 7.09 -4.67 -11.54
C ASP A 146 5.80 -3.85 -11.55
N LEU A 147 5.33 -3.38 -10.38
CA LEU A 147 4.13 -2.55 -10.32
C LEU A 147 4.29 -1.20 -11.04
N LYS A 148 5.51 -0.69 -11.19
CA LYS A 148 5.75 0.57 -11.94
C LYS A 148 5.47 0.41 -13.42
N VAL A 149 5.59 -0.81 -13.96
CA VAL A 149 5.24 -1.13 -15.35
C VAL A 149 3.77 -0.82 -15.64
N LEU A 150 2.89 -0.95 -14.64
CA LEU A 150 1.46 -0.61 -14.79
C LEU A 150 1.23 0.83 -15.23
N VAL A 151 2.10 1.77 -14.86
CA VAL A 151 1.98 3.19 -15.26
C VAL A 151 2.12 3.33 -16.77
N SER A 152 3.14 2.67 -17.34
CA SER A 152 3.37 2.65 -18.79
C SER A 152 2.22 2.00 -19.54
N ILE A 153 1.73 0.87 -19.01
CA ILE A 153 0.57 0.16 -19.55
C ILE A 153 -0.69 1.04 -19.56
N TYR A 154 -0.94 1.72 -18.45
CA TYR A 154 -2.12 2.56 -18.27
C TYR A 154 -2.13 3.76 -19.22
N ASN A 155 -0.96 4.39 -19.44
CA ASN A 155 -0.83 5.58 -20.28
C ASN A 155 -0.85 5.29 -21.79
N ASN A 156 -0.22 4.20 -22.22
CA ASN A 156 0.03 3.96 -23.64
C ASN A 156 -1.10 3.20 -24.35
N GLY A 157 -2.03 2.59 -23.60
CA GLY A 157 -3.02 1.70 -24.19
C GLY A 157 -2.38 0.43 -24.76
N ILE A 158 -3.22 -0.54 -25.12
CA ILE A 158 -2.86 -1.96 -25.30
C ILE A 158 -1.77 -2.15 -26.36
N THR A 159 -0.53 -2.32 -25.91
CA THR A 159 0.47 -3.19 -26.56
C THR A 159 1.38 -3.73 -25.46
N LEU A 160 1.02 -4.88 -24.90
CA LEU A 160 1.65 -5.37 -23.68
C LEU A 160 2.89 -6.23 -23.89
N TYR A 161 3.15 -6.66 -25.12
CA TYR A 161 4.19 -7.63 -25.46
C TYR A 161 5.65 -7.19 -25.24
N GLU A 162 5.86 -5.99 -24.70
CA GLU A 162 7.17 -5.38 -24.52
C GLU A 162 7.71 -5.56 -23.09
N TYR A 163 6.92 -6.10 -22.17
CA TYR A 163 7.30 -6.25 -20.77
C TYR A 163 7.52 -7.72 -20.40
N ASP A 164 8.64 -8.02 -19.75
CA ASP A 164 8.94 -9.36 -19.26
C ASP A 164 8.11 -9.69 -18.00
N GLU A 165 7.60 -8.65 -17.32
CA GLU A 165 6.88 -8.73 -16.05
C GLU A 165 5.38 -9.08 -16.21
N LEU A 166 4.87 -9.22 -17.44
CA LEU A 166 3.43 -9.39 -17.70
C LEU A 166 2.83 -10.61 -17.03
N ASP A 167 3.52 -11.76 -17.09
CA ASP A 167 3.00 -13.00 -16.52
C ASP A 167 2.90 -12.88 -14.99
N GLU A 168 3.84 -12.18 -14.36
CA GLU A 168 3.81 -11.90 -12.91
C GLU A 168 2.70 -10.89 -12.56
N LEU A 169 2.56 -9.81 -13.33
CA LEU A 169 1.47 -8.85 -13.17
C LEU A 169 0.09 -9.51 -13.38
N TYR A 170 -0.01 -10.47 -14.29
CA TYR A 170 -1.20 -11.28 -14.45
C TYR A 170 -1.42 -12.21 -13.25
N SER A 171 -0.37 -12.89 -12.74
CA SER A 171 -0.44 -13.82 -11.61
C SER A 171 -0.91 -13.15 -10.31
N ILE A 172 -0.52 -11.89 -10.08
CA ILE A 172 -0.98 -11.10 -8.93
C ILE A 172 -2.37 -10.49 -9.14
N GLY A 173 -2.94 -10.60 -10.35
CA GLY A 173 -4.33 -10.25 -10.64
C GLY A 173 -4.57 -8.79 -11.03
N VAL A 174 -3.57 -8.09 -11.57
CA VAL A 174 -3.72 -6.70 -12.06
C VAL A 174 -3.93 -6.62 -13.58
N LEU A 175 -3.72 -7.73 -14.28
CA LEU A 175 -4.02 -7.87 -15.71
C LEU A 175 -5.16 -8.87 -15.95
N THR A 176 -5.74 -8.80 -17.14
CA THR A 176 -6.68 -9.77 -17.71
C THR A 176 -6.06 -10.33 -18.98
N ASN A 177 -6.00 -11.65 -19.12
CA ASN A 177 -5.55 -12.31 -20.35
C ASN A 177 -6.68 -12.25 -21.39
N LEU A 178 -6.39 -11.70 -22.57
CA LEU A 178 -7.34 -11.54 -23.68
C LEU A 178 -7.26 -12.68 -24.70
N GLY A 179 -6.31 -13.61 -24.53
CA GLY A 179 -6.09 -14.74 -25.40
C GLY A 179 -4.70 -14.72 -26.03
N ILE A 180 -4.53 -15.52 -27.08
CA ILE A 180 -3.30 -15.59 -27.86
C ILE A 180 -3.53 -14.82 -29.15
N SER A 181 -2.62 -13.92 -29.46
CA SER A 181 -2.56 -13.23 -30.74
C SER A 181 -1.35 -13.73 -31.53
N GLY A 182 -1.57 -13.92 -32.83
CA GLY A 182 -0.60 -14.47 -33.76
C GLY A 182 -1.28 -15.10 -34.97
N ASP A 183 -0.53 -15.28 -36.04
CA ASP A 183 -1.02 -15.96 -37.24
C ASP A 183 -1.32 -17.44 -36.90
N ILE A 184 -2.60 -17.81 -36.90
CA ILE A 184 -3.01 -19.22 -36.87
C ILE A 184 -2.90 -19.74 -38.29
N PHE A 185 -1.72 -20.20 -38.70
CA PHE A 185 -1.56 -20.89 -39.98
C PHE A 185 -2.16 -22.30 -39.87
N LEU A 186 -3.39 -22.47 -40.36
CA LEU A 186 -3.95 -23.78 -40.65
C LEU A 186 -3.28 -24.32 -41.92
N HIS A 187 -2.16 -25.02 -41.74
CA HIS A 187 -1.31 -25.62 -42.78
C HIS A 187 -0.67 -24.61 -43.77
N ASP A 188 0.65 -24.40 -43.67
CA ASP A 188 1.60 -24.96 -44.64
C ASP A 188 3.05 -24.83 -44.18
N GLN A 189 3.92 -25.63 -44.80
CA GLN A 189 5.30 -25.94 -44.44
C GLN A 189 6.30 -24.77 -44.57
N ASP A 190 6.34 -23.86 -43.61
CA ASP A 190 7.53 -23.03 -43.36
C ASP A 190 7.89 -23.08 -41.86
N ASP A 191 9.14 -23.42 -41.55
CA ASP A 191 9.75 -23.54 -40.20
C ASP A 191 9.82 -22.21 -39.42
N LYS A 192 8.78 -21.38 -39.49
CA LYS A 192 8.62 -20.24 -38.58
C LYS A 192 7.87 -20.73 -37.35
N VAL A 193 8.57 -20.83 -36.23
CA VAL A 193 7.93 -20.99 -34.91
C VAL A 193 6.86 -19.90 -34.82
N PRO A 194 5.58 -20.26 -34.60
CA PRO A 194 4.52 -19.27 -34.48
C PRO A 194 4.91 -18.25 -33.42
N ASN A 195 4.90 -16.97 -33.77
CA ASN A 195 5.14 -15.89 -32.82
C ASN A 195 3.84 -15.64 -32.03
N THR A 196 3.33 -16.68 -31.38
CA THR A 196 2.14 -16.62 -30.53
C THR A 196 2.52 -15.96 -29.23
N LYS A 197 1.90 -14.82 -28.91
CA LYS A 197 2.10 -14.13 -27.64
C LYS A 197 0.76 -13.98 -26.91
N ASN A 198 0.82 -14.06 -25.59
CA ASN A 198 -0.33 -13.76 -24.74
C ASN A 198 -0.65 -12.27 -24.82
N GLU A 199 -1.90 -11.94 -25.14
CA GLU A 199 -2.42 -10.59 -24.99
C GLU A 199 -2.93 -10.40 -23.57
N PHE A 200 -2.60 -9.27 -22.98
CA PHE A 200 -3.16 -8.85 -21.71
C PHE A 200 -3.83 -7.48 -21.84
N GLU A 201 -4.64 -7.11 -20.86
CA GLU A 201 -5.12 -5.75 -20.64
C GLU A 201 -5.04 -5.43 -19.14
N ILE A 202 -4.76 -4.18 -18.78
CA ILE A 202 -4.86 -3.74 -17.39
C ILE A 202 -6.32 -3.78 -16.91
N ASN A 203 -6.55 -4.54 -15.84
CA ASN A 203 -7.89 -4.70 -15.29
C ASN A 203 -8.24 -3.59 -14.28
N ILE A 204 -9.42 -3.66 -13.66
CA ILE A 204 -9.87 -2.65 -12.70
C ILE A 204 -8.93 -2.46 -11.50
N TYR A 205 -8.29 -3.53 -11.02
CA TYR A 205 -7.35 -3.47 -9.89
C TYR A 205 -6.04 -2.81 -10.31
N GLY A 206 -5.52 -3.17 -11.49
CA GLY A 206 -4.32 -2.52 -12.04
C GLY A 206 -4.54 -1.02 -12.26
N LYS A 207 -5.69 -0.64 -12.84
CA LYS A 207 -6.07 0.77 -13.02
C LYS A 207 -6.11 1.50 -11.68
N LYS A 208 -6.74 0.91 -10.65
CA LYS A 208 -6.80 1.51 -9.31
C LYS A 208 -5.44 1.63 -8.63
N ILE A 209 -4.53 0.68 -8.85
CA ILE A 209 -3.15 0.82 -8.36
C ILE A 209 -2.49 2.04 -8.99
N VAL A 210 -2.59 2.22 -10.30
CA VAL A 210 -2.01 3.39 -10.97
C VAL A 210 -2.62 4.69 -10.45
N GLU A 211 -3.95 4.79 -10.45
CA GLU A 211 -4.70 5.98 -10.02
C GLU A 211 -4.42 6.40 -8.58
N LEU A 212 -4.32 5.43 -7.65
CA LEU A 212 -4.25 5.74 -6.21
C LEU A 212 -2.83 5.79 -5.66
N ILE A 213 -1.85 5.22 -6.38
CA ILE A 213 -0.50 5.00 -5.84
C ILE A 213 0.56 5.77 -6.61
N PHE A 214 0.46 5.78 -7.94
CA PHE A 214 1.50 6.29 -8.84
C PHE A 214 1.15 7.64 -9.51
N GLN A 215 0.00 8.24 -9.17
CA GLN A 215 -0.39 9.59 -9.59
C GLN A 215 -0.16 10.63 -8.50
#